data_AF-A0A9N7MJJ1-F1
#
_entry.id   AF-A0A9N7MJJ1-F1
#
_cell.length_a   1.000
_cell.length_b   1.000
_cell.length_c   1.000
_cell.angle_alpha   90.00
_cell.angle_beta   90.00
_cell.angle_gamma   90.00
#
_symmetry.space_group_name_H-M   'P 1'
#
loop_
_entity.id
_entity.type
_entity.pdbx_description
1 polymer ?
#
loop_
_entity_poly.entity_id
_entity_poly.type
_entity_poly.pdbx_seq_one_letter_code
_entity_poly.pdbx_strand_id
1 'polypeptide(L)'
;MSSSGNPLFTPSLAMDTGSNFVWVCCCFGCPYGFNPDRSITYAKIPSISPKCFSFTLGTFQEGPDCRFSTVYEDGMWSSGVIARDTFTLATSDSGLRKVLDVMFGCTTDTGGRTSALGGVLGMVAQSPYHLAARLSSRFSYCIGDLRDHGYAHN
;
A
#
# COMPACT_ATOMS: atom_id res chain seq x y z
N MET A 1 5.76 -32.05 13.35
CA MET A 1 5.90 -30.61 13.65
C MET A 1 5.55 -29.85 12.38
N SER A 2 4.30 -29.41 12.23
CA SER A 2 3.85 -28.69 11.03
C SER A 2 4.09 -27.19 11.25
N SER A 3 4.98 -26.62 10.44
CA SER A 3 5.15 -25.18 10.32
C SER A 3 3.92 -24.62 9.60
N SER A 4 3.00 -24.02 10.35
CA SER A 4 1.85 -23.30 9.82
C SER A 4 2.36 -22.06 9.10
N GLY A 5 2.45 -22.13 7.77
CA GLY A 5 2.89 -21.03 6.92
C GLY A 5 2.08 -19.76 7.18
N ASN A 6 2.78 -18.64 7.32
CA ASN A 6 2.15 -17.32 7.31
C ASN A 6 1.37 -17.17 6.00
N PRO A 7 0.03 -17.01 6.02
CA PRO A 7 -0.70 -16.76 4.79
C PRO A 7 -0.23 -15.42 4.21
N LEU A 8 0.29 -15.45 2.98
CA LEU A 8 0.65 -14.25 2.25
C LEU A 8 -0.59 -13.37 2.12
N PHE A 9 -0.46 -12.12 2.57
CA PHE A 9 -1.50 -11.12 2.38
C PHE A 9 -1.50 -10.63 0.93
N THR A 10 -2.60 -10.83 0.21
CA THR A 10 -2.79 -10.40 -1.19
C THR A 10 -3.98 -9.46 -1.30
N PRO A 11 -3.82 -8.15 -1.06
CA PRO A 11 -4.90 -7.19 -1.17
C PRO A 11 -5.26 -6.91 -2.63
N SER A 12 -6.55 -6.70 -2.89
CA SER A 12 -6.99 -6.00 -4.10
C SER A 12 -6.77 -4.51 -3.92
N LEU A 13 -5.91 -3.90 -4.74
CA LEU A 13 -5.56 -2.48 -4.69
C LEU A 13 -6.07 -1.76 -5.93
N ALA A 14 -6.67 -0.57 -5.75
CA ALA A 14 -6.90 0.33 -6.88
C ALA A 14 -5.57 0.94 -7.34
N MET A 15 -5.29 0.90 -8.63
CA MET A 15 -4.16 1.62 -9.21
C MET A 15 -4.53 3.10 -9.38
N ASP A 16 -3.73 4.00 -8.81
CA ASP A 16 -3.98 5.44 -8.84
C ASP A 16 -2.71 6.21 -9.24
N THR A 17 -2.72 6.81 -10.43
CA THR A 17 -1.62 7.62 -10.95
C THR A 17 -1.53 9.01 -10.33
N GLY A 18 -2.54 9.45 -9.59
CA GLY A 18 -2.57 10.71 -8.83
C GLY A 18 -2.02 10.58 -7.40
N SER A 19 -2.02 9.36 -6.83
CA SER A 19 -1.50 9.11 -5.48
C SER A 19 0.02 8.92 -5.46
N ASN A 20 0.67 9.49 -4.43
CA ASN A 20 2.13 9.48 -4.27
C ASN A 20 2.70 8.27 -3.51
N PHE A 21 1.87 7.42 -2.93
CA PHE A 21 2.34 6.23 -2.23
C PHE A 21 1.30 5.11 -2.23
N VAL A 22 1.74 3.92 -1.85
CA VAL A 22 0.87 2.77 -1.64
C VAL A 22 0.33 2.83 -0.21
N TRP A 23 -0.96 2.58 -0.02
CA TRP A 23 -1.48 2.25 1.30
C TRP A 23 -2.36 1.01 1.25
N VAL A 24 -2.39 0.29 2.36
CA VAL A 24 -3.19 -0.92 2.54
C VAL A 24 -3.95 -0.84 3.86
N CYS A 25 -5.11 -1.46 3.90
CA CYS A 25 -5.90 -1.57 5.11
C CYS A 25 -5.17 -2.48 6.12
N CYS A 26 -4.86 -1.90 7.28
CA CYS A 26 -4.25 -2.57 8.42
C CYS A 26 -5.26 -2.73 9.55
N CYS A 27 -6.34 -3.47 9.29
CA CYS A 27 -7.35 -3.74 10.30
C CYS A 27 -7.13 -5.09 10.98
N PHE A 28 -7.26 -5.09 12.30
CA PHE A 28 -7.34 -6.31 13.08
C PHE A 28 -8.71 -6.98 12.83
N GLY A 29 -8.69 -8.21 12.31
CA GLY A 29 -9.91 -9.04 12.18
C GLY A 29 -10.68 -8.89 10.87
N CYS A 30 -10.21 -8.10 9.89
CA CYS A 30 -10.77 -8.16 8.55
C CYS A 30 -10.22 -9.40 7.82
N PRO A 31 -11.06 -10.12 7.06
CA PRO A 31 -10.59 -11.26 6.26
C PRO A 31 -9.55 -10.89 5.19
N TYR A 32 -9.46 -9.60 4.83
CA TYR A 32 -8.61 -9.08 3.75
C TYR A 32 -7.77 -7.86 4.17
N GLY A 33 -7.39 -7.76 5.44
CA GLY A 33 -6.48 -6.71 5.94
C GLY A 33 -5.05 -7.22 6.16
N PHE A 34 -4.05 -6.36 5.97
CA PHE A 34 -2.68 -6.65 6.38
C PHE A 34 -2.63 -6.70 7.91
N ASN A 35 -2.07 -7.77 8.48
CA ASN A 35 -1.83 -7.85 9.93
C ASN A 35 -0.35 -7.59 10.23
N PRO A 36 0.01 -6.41 10.78
CA PRO A 36 1.39 -6.08 11.11
C PRO A 36 2.06 -7.08 12.06
N ASP A 37 1.32 -7.65 13.00
CA ASP A 37 1.86 -8.57 14.02
C ASP A 37 2.33 -9.91 13.43
N ARG A 38 1.89 -10.23 12.21
CA ARG A 38 2.31 -11.45 11.50
C ARG A 38 3.58 -11.25 10.67
N SER A 39 4.05 -10.02 10.51
CA SER A 39 5.24 -9.70 9.73
C SER A 39 6.44 -9.40 10.62
N ILE A 40 7.51 -10.17 10.44
CA ILE A 40 8.78 -9.97 11.15
C ILE A 40 9.60 -8.79 10.60
N THR A 41 9.28 -8.31 9.40
CA THR A 41 9.97 -7.18 8.76
C THR A 41 9.20 -5.87 8.86
N TYR A 42 7.97 -5.91 9.39
CA TYR A 42 7.17 -4.72 9.61
C TYR A 42 7.82 -3.80 10.64
N ALA A 43 7.92 -2.53 10.30
CA ALA A 43 8.35 -1.49 11.24
C ALA A 43 7.64 -0.17 10.93
N LYS A 44 7.10 0.47 11.96
CA LYS A 44 6.59 1.84 11.85
C LYS A 44 7.73 2.82 11.62
N ILE A 45 7.46 3.89 10.87
CA ILE A 45 8.41 4.98 10.68
C ILE A 45 8.21 6.03 11.79
N PRO A 46 9.26 6.41 12.54
CA PRO A 46 9.15 7.47 13.55
C PRO A 46 8.83 8.82 12.92
N SER A 47 8.08 9.66 13.64
CA SER A 47 7.71 11.02 13.20
C SER A 47 8.93 11.91 12.92
N ILE A 48 10.00 11.74 13.69
CA ILE A 48 11.28 12.47 13.52
C ILE A 48 12.10 12.04 12.29
N SER A 49 11.69 10.97 11.59
CA SER A 49 12.43 10.49 10.44
C SER A 49 12.36 11.49 9.28
N PRO A 50 13.48 11.82 8.61
CA PRO A 50 13.46 12.66 7.41
C PRO A 50 12.53 12.12 6.31
N LYS A 51 12.34 10.80 6.26
CA LYS A 51 11.46 10.14 5.29
C LYS A 51 9.98 10.45 5.53
N CYS A 52 9.59 10.83 6.75
CA CYS A 52 8.21 11.13 7.10
C CYS A 52 7.70 12.39 6.38
N PHE A 53 8.56 13.41 6.22
CA PHE A 53 8.20 14.68 5.59
C PHE A 53 7.69 14.53 4.15
N SER A 54 8.07 13.47 3.45
CA SER A 54 7.59 13.20 2.09
C SER A 54 6.13 12.76 2.02
N PHE A 55 5.52 12.35 3.14
CA PHE A 55 4.15 11.83 3.21
C PHE A 55 3.19 12.79 3.89
N THR A 56 3.69 13.79 4.60
CA THR A 56 2.90 14.63 5.50
C THR A 56 2.56 16.00 4.94
N LEU A 57 2.83 16.26 3.66
CA LEU A 57 2.70 17.60 3.04
C LEU A 57 3.36 18.71 3.89
N GLY A 58 4.45 18.39 4.60
CA GLY A 58 5.16 19.34 5.45
C GLY A 58 4.48 19.66 6.79
N THR A 59 3.46 18.92 7.20
CA THR A 59 2.81 19.10 8.51
C THR A 59 3.64 18.50 9.64
N PHE A 60 3.77 19.26 10.73
CA PHE A 60 4.39 18.77 11.96
C PHE A 60 3.58 17.58 12.49
N GLN A 61 4.27 16.48 12.81
CA GLN A 61 3.65 15.25 13.27
C GLN A 61 3.59 15.25 14.78
N GLU A 62 2.38 15.17 15.33
CA GLU A 62 2.18 14.91 16.75
C GLU A 62 2.29 13.41 17.03
N GLY A 63 3.10 13.05 18.03
CA GLY A 63 3.28 11.67 18.48
C GLY A 63 4.54 10.98 17.95
N PRO A 64 4.74 9.71 18.34
CA PRO A 64 5.98 8.98 18.05
C PRO A 64 6.05 8.42 16.62
N ASP A 65 4.89 8.17 16.01
CA ASP A 65 4.77 7.51 14.70
C ASP A 65 4.49 8.54 13.60
N CYS A 66 5.05 8.34 12.41
CA CYS A 66 4.76 9.12 11.21
C CYS A 66 3.34 8.80 10.74
N ARG A 67 2.45 9.81 10.68
CA ARG A 67 1.06 9.63 10.27
C ARG A 67 0.84 10.16 8.87
N PHE A 68 -0.19 9.65 8.20
CA PHE A 68 -0.67 10.21 6.94
C PHE A 68 -2.17 10.36 6.98
N SER A 69 -2.66 11.30 6.17
CA SER A 69 -4.08 11.45 5.85
C SER A 69 -4.17 11.87 4.39
N THR A 70 -5.04 11.22 3.63
CA THR A 70 -5.28 11.54 2.22
C THR A 70 -6.78 11.64 1.97
N VAL A 71 -7.17 12.57 1.12
CA VAL A 71 -8.54 12.78 0.66
C VAL A 71 -8.53 12.69 -0.86
N TYR A 72 -9.45 11.90 -1.40
CA TYR A 72 -9.63 11.65 -2.82
C TYR A 72 -10.66 12.60 -3.43
N GLU A 73 -10.60 12.78 -4.75
CA GLU A 73 -11.52 13.64 -5.51
C GLU A 73 -13.00 13.25 -5.36
N ASP A 74 -13.28 11.97 -5.09
CA ASP A 74 -14.63 11.45 -4.84
C ASP A 74 -15.11 11.65 -3.38
N GLY A 75 -14.30 12.32 -2.56
CA GLY A 75 -14.57 12.59 -1.15
C GLY A 75 -14.24 11.42 -0.22
N MET A 76 -13.73 10.29 -0.73
CA MET A 76 -13.18 9.24 0.14
C MET A 76 -11.92 9.73 0.84
N TRP A 77 -11.63 9.16 2.01
CA TRP A 77 -10.41 9.48 2.73
C TRP A 77 -9.85 8.25 3.46
N SER A 78 -8.55 8.30 3.69
CA SER A 78 -7.80 7.24 4.37
C SER A 78 -6.76 7.88 5.28
N SER A 79 -6.63 7.36 6.50
CA SER A 79 -5.59 7.79 7.44
C SER A 79 -5.01 6.64 8.25
N GLY A 80 -3.77 6.83 8.68
CA GLY A 80 -3.04 5.81 9.41
C GLY A 80 -1.60 6.21 9.67
N VAL A 81 -0.73 5.21 9.76
CA VAL A 81 0.71 5.40 9.98
C VAL A 81 1.53 5.00 8.76
N ILE A 82 2.64 5.67 8.52
CA ILE A 82 3.64 5.22 7.56
C ILE A 82 4.47 4.12 8.21
N ALA A 83 4.56 3.00 7.51
CA ALA A 83 5.37 1.86 7.89
C ALA A 83 6.27 1.42 6.74
N ARG A 84 7.20 0.52 7.03
CA ARG A 84 7.95 -0.24 6.04
C ARG A 84 7.75 -1.72 6.24
N ASP A 85 7.74 -2.47 5.14
CA ASP A 85 7.76 -3.93 5.17
C ASP A 85 8.31 -4.51 3.86
N THR A 86 8.38 -5.83 3.78
CA THR A 86 8.73 -6.59 2.58
C THR A 86 7.49 -6.92 1.78
N PHE A 87 7.41 -6.45 0.53
CA PHE A 87 6.35 -6.84 -0.39
C PHE A 87 6.83 -8.00 -1.26
N THR A 88 5.92 -8.92 -1.59
CA THR A 88 6.19 -10.01 -2.54
C THR A 88 5.29 -9.83 -3.74
N LEU A 89 5.88 -9.76 -4.93
CA LEU A 89 5.17 -9.53 -6.18
C LEU A 89 5.31 -10.76 -7.08
N ALA A 90 4.20 -11.15 -7.71
CA ALA A 90 4.25 -12.13 -8.78
C ALA A 90 4.93 -11.53 -10.02
N THR A 91 5.77 -12.32 -10.68
CA THR A 91 6.47 -11.94 -11.92
C THR A 91 5.88 -12.67 -13.12
N SER A 92 6.12 -12.15 -14.33
CA SER A 92 5.54 -12.69 -15.57
C SER A 92 6.00 -14.11 -15.91
N ASP A 93 7.12 -14.55 -15.35
CA ASP A 93 7.66 -15.91 -15.42
C ASP A 93 7.09 -16.84 -14.33
N SER A 94 5.97 -16.47 -13.70
CA SER A 94 5.34 -17.17 -12.56
C SER A 94 6.22 -17.26 -11.31
N GLY A 95 7.28 -16.47 -11.25
CA GLY A 95 8.13 -16.32 -10.08
C GLY A 95 7.54 -15.39 -9.01
N LEU A 96 8.27 -15.26 -7.91
CA LEU A 96 8.00 -14.30 -6.84
C LEU A 96 9.24 -13.41 -6.63
N ARG A 97 9.05 -12.09 -6.64
CA ARG A 97 10.08 -11.12 -6.34
C ARG A 97 9.78 -10.41 -5.02
N LYS A 98 10.74 -10.46 -4.09
CA LYS A 98 10.69 -9.67 -2.85
C LYS A 98 11.22 -8.26 -3.09
N VAL A 99 10.50 -7.28 -2.58
CA VAL A 99 10.91 -5.88 -2.52
C VAL A 99 11.01 -5.51 -1.06
N LEU A 100 12.24 -5.26 -0.59
CA LEU A 100 12.52 -4.95 0.81
C LEU A 100 12.32 -3.45 1.09
N ASP A 101 12.02 -3.12 2.34
CA ASP A 101 11.87 -1.75 2.82
C ASP A 101 10.95 -0.90 1.93
N VAL A 102 9.82 -1.49 1.53
CA VAL A 102 8.75 -0.76 0.85
C VAL A 102 8.07 0.08 1.90
N MET A 103 8.09 1.40 1.71
CA MET A 103 7.34 2.31 2.56
C MET A 103 5.92 2.44 2.05
N PHE A 104 4.95 2.29 2.96
CA PHE A 104 3.53 2.29 2.63
C PHE A 104 2.71 2.85 3.79
N GLY A 105 1.49 3.30 3.48
CA GLY A 105 0.49 3.67 4.47
C GLY A 105 -0.19 2.43 5.03
N CYS A 106 -0.11 2.26 6.34
CA CYS A 106 -0.83 1.24 7.08
C CYS A 106 -2.09 1.90 7.66
N THR A 107 -3.21 1.73 6.95
CA THR A 107 -4.45 2.44 7.21
C THR A 107 -5.23 1.81 8.35
N THR A 108 -5.60 2.60 9.34
CA THR A 108 -6.48 2.15 10.45
C THR A 108 -7.87 2.76 10.36
N ASP A 109 -8.04 3.79 9.55
CA ASP A 109 -9.29 4.52 9.42
C ASP A 109 -9.53 4.93 7.97
N THR A 110 -10.71 4.58 7.46
CA THR A 110 -11.16 4.87 6.10
C THR A 110 -12.60 5.34 6.17
N GLY A 111 -12.95 6.38 5.41
CA GLY A 111 -14.32 6.86 5.33
C GLY A 111 -14.73 7.29 3.93
N GLY A 112 -16.03 7.35 3.69
CA GLY A 112 -16.62 7.63 2.39
C GLY A 112 -17.47 6.47 1.87
N ARG A 113 -17.64 6.35 0.55
CA ARG A 113 -18.36 5.21 -0.06
C ARG A 113 -17.55 3.94 0.21
N THR A 114 -18.20 2.90 0.72
CA THR A 114 -17.56 1.62 1.06
C THR A 114 -16.89 1.03 -0.18
N SER A 115 -15.56 1.14 -0.29
CA SER A 115 -14.80 0.42 -1.31
C SER A 115 -14.48 -0.98 -0.79
N ALA A 116 -14.76 -2.01 -1.59
CA ALA A 116 -14.41 -3.40 -1.29
C ALA A 116 -12.90 -3.68 -1.44
N LEU A 117 -12.07 -2.63 -1.50
CA LEU A 117 -10.66 -2.71 -1.82
C LEU A 117 -9.81 -2.75 -0.55
N GLY A 118 -8.74 -3.51 -0.60
CA GLY A 118 -7.74 -3.59 0.48
C GLY A 118 -6.77 -2.42 0.50
N GLY A 119 -6.86 -1.48 -0.46
CA GLY A 119 -6.00 -0.30 -0.50
C GLY A 119 -5.88 0.38 -1.86
N VAL A 120 -4.87 1.25 -1.98
CA VAL A 120 -4.51 1.97 -3.21
C VAL A 120 -3.02 1.80 -3.50
N LEU A 121 -2.70 1.51 -4.75
CA LEU A 121 -1.37 1.49 -5.33
C LEU A 121 -1.11 2.84 -6.00
N GLY A 122 -0.51 3.78 -5.27
CA GLY A 122 -0.10 5.08 -5.80
C GLY A 122 1.09 4.97 -6.76
N MET A 123 0.97 5.61 -7.92
CA MET A 123 1.89 5.49 -9.06
C MET A 123 2.43 6.83 -9.57
N VAL A 124 2.32 7.91 -8.80
CA VAL A 124 2.82 9.22 -9.25
C VAL A 124 4.33 9.17 -9.52
N ALA A 125 4.74 9.60 -10.71
CA ALA A 125 6.12 9.47 -11.18
C ALA A 125 7.13 10.25 -10.32
N GLN A 126 6.74 11.38 -9.73
CA GLN A 126 7.65 12.21 -8.93
C GLN A 126 7.92 11.64 -7.52
N SER A 127 7.13 10.67 -7.05
CA SER A 127 7.33 10.10 -5.71
C SER A 127 8.39 9.01 -5.75
N PRO A 128 9.45 9.05 -4.92
CA PRO A 128 10.39 7.94 -4.82
C PRO A 128 9.82 6.71 -4.08
N TYR A 129 8.58 6.80 -3.58
CA TYR A 129 7.93 5.78 -2.76
C TYR A 129 6.89 4.96 -3.51
N HIS A 130 6.64 5.23 -4.79
CA HIS A 130 5.79 4.36 -5.60
C HIS A 130 6.51 3.02 -5.84
N LEU A 131 5.75 1.92 -5.83
CA LEU A 131 6.31 0.56 -5.85
C LEU A 131 7.12 0.27 -7.14
N ALA A 132 6.69 0.80 -8.28
CA ALA A 132 7.37 0.57 -9.55
C ALA A 132 8.81 1.11 -9.59
N ALA A 133 9.10 2.25 -8.94
CA ALA A 133 10.46 2.81 -8.83
C ALA A 133 11.45 1.85 -8.15
N ARG A 134 10.96 0.92 -7.32
CA ARG A 134 11.79 -0.09 -6.65
C ARG A 134 12.10 -1.29 -7.54
N LEU A 135 11.39 -1.43 -8.66
CA LEU A 135 11.52 -2.54 -9.59
C LEU A 135 12.30 -2.16 -10.85
N SER A 136 12.04 -0.97 -11.38
CA SER A 136 12.57 -0.45 -12.63
C SER A 136 12.45 1.08 -12.67
N SER A 137 13.16 1.73 -13.59
CA SER A 137 13.02 3.17 -13.86
C SER A 137 11.80 3.50 -14.73
N ARG A 138 11.16 2.49 -15.33
CA ARG A 138 10.01 2.63 -16.22
C ARG A 138 9.05 1.46 -15.99
N PHE A 139 7.76 1.74 -16.13
CA PHE A 139 6.72 0.73 -16.14
C PHE A 139 5.68 1.08 -17.21
N SER A 140 4.91 0.09 -17.61
CA SER A 140 3.73 0.23 -18.46
C SER A 140 2.59 -0.58 -17.85
N TYR A 141 1.36 -0.12 -18.02
CA TYR A 141 0.16 -0.86 -17.62
C TYR A 141 -0.78 -0.96 -18.82
N CYS A 142 -1.49 -2.09 -18.91
CA CYS A 142 -2.51 -2.33 -19.91
C CYS A 142 -3.82 -2.60 -19.18
N ILE A 143 -4.84 -1.79 -19.47
CA ILE A 143 -6.18 -1.97 -18.92
C ILE A 143 -6.94 -2.85 -19.90
N GLY A 144 -7.57 -3.91 -19.39
CA GLY A 144 -8.44 -4.79 -20.17
C GLY A 144 -9.71 -4.10 -20.65
N ASP A 145 -10.61 -4.84 -21.29
CA ASP A 145 -11.91 -4.29 -21.65
C ASP A 145 -12.75 -4.02 -20.39
N LEU A 146 -13.02 -2.74 -20.13
CA LEU A 146 -13.83 -2.29 -19.00
C LEU A 146 -15.30 -2.73 -19.10
N ARG A 147 -15.74 -3.20 -20.28
CA ARG A 147 -17.10 -3.70 -20.53
C ARG A 147 -17.21 -5.21 -20.38
N ASP A 148 -16.09 -5.92 -20.32
CA ASP A 148 -16.07 -7.37 -20.14
C ASP A 148 -16.08 -7.73 -18.64
N HIS A 149 -17.28 -7.98 -18.11
CA HIS A 149 -17.45 -8.44 -16.72
C HIS A 149 -16.88 -9.85 -16.46
N GLY A 150 -16.47 -10.59 -17.50
CA GLY A 150 -15.82 -11.91 -17.40
C GLY A 150 -14.30 -11.87 -17.51
N TYR A 151 -13.69 -10.69 -17.61
CA TYR A 151 -12.24 -10.56 -17.71
C TYR A 151 -11.57 -11.11 -16.44
N ALA A 152 -10.65 -12.06 -16.60
CA ALA A 152 -10.00 -12.76 -15.49
C ALA A 152 -9.16 -11.86 -14.56
N HIS A 153 -8.97 -10.59 -14.93
CA HIS A 153 -8.20 -9.61 -14.17
C HIS A 153 -9.00 -8.34 -13.84
N ASN A 154 -10.34 -8.37 -13.98
CA ASN A 154 -11.24 -7.33 -13.46
C ASN A 154 -11.56 -7.56 -11.98
#